data_AF-A0A377KMW5-F1
#
_entry.id   AF-A0A377KMW5-F1
#
_cell.length_a   1.000
_cell.length_b   1.000
_cell.length_c   1.000
_cell.angle_alpha   90.00
_cell.angle_beta   90.00
_cell.angle_gamma   90.00
#
_symmetry.space_group_name_H-M   'P 1'
#
loop_
_entity.id
_entity.type
_entity.pdbx_description
1 polymer ?
#
loop_
_entity_poly.entity_id
_entity_poly.type
_entity_poly.pdbx_seq_one_letter_code
_entity_poly.pdbx_strand_id
1 'polypeptide(L)'
;MITRFRAWYTPFKGKTIGQEMKYGQAGRLITHAEMAPDKYVLMQSTGMKDKNGVEIFEGDIVLVSVQNGFDYLDNKVCIVKNSIDYSGLVCATVDEDLEYRIFNTELFEEYTYEVIGNIYENSELLEG
;
A
#
# COMPACT_ATOMS: atom_id res chain seq x y z
N MET A 1 -6.08 4.85 16.56
CA MET A 1 -5.63 3.96 15.48
C MET A 1 -4.61 2.99 16.08
N ILE A 2 -4.73 1.69 15.83
CA ILE A 2 -3.71 0.70 16.23
C ILE A 2 -2.74 0.58 15.05
N THR A 3 -1.48 0.93 15.24
CA THR A 3 -0.47 0.84 14.19
C THR A 3 -0.19 -0.63 13.86
N ARG A 4 -0.44 -1.04 12.62
CA ARG A 4 -0.10 -2.37 12.10
C ARG A 4 0.96 -2.25 11.03
N PHE A 5 1.79 -3.27 10.93
CA PHE A 5 2.80 -3.40 9.90
C PHE A 5 2.70 -4.78 9.27
N ARG A 6 3.10 -4.84 8.00
CA ARG A 6 3.53 -6.07 7.34
C ARG A 6 4.97 -5.85 6.86
N ALA A 7 5.67 -6.92 6.55
CA ALA A 7 7.06 -6.82 6.10
C ALA A 7 7.32 -7.69 4.88
N TRP A 8 8.03 -7.16 3.90
CA TRP A 8 8.61 -7.95 2.83
C TRP A 8 9.96 -8.50 3.30
N TYR A 9 10.05 -9.83 3.43
CA TYR A 9 11.26 -10.49 3.87
C TYR A 9 12.12 -10.89 2.68
N THR A 10 13.38 -10.44 2.65
CA THR A 10 14.37 -10.68 1.59
C THR A 10 15.69 -11.18 2.18
N PRO A 11 15.77 -12.47 2.59
CA PRO A 11 16.94 -12.99 3.29
C PRO A 11 18.24 -12.93 2.48
N PHE A 12 18.13 -12.95 1.15
CA PHE A 12 19.23 -13.01 0.21
C PHE A 12 19.19 -11.78 -0.70
N LYS A 13 20.04 -10.80 -0.41
CA LYS A 13 20.10 -9.52 -1.13
C LYS A 13 20.26 -9.74 -2.64
N GLY A 14 19.36 -9.14 -3.42
CA GLY A 14 19.38 -9.23 -4.89
C GLY A 14 19.00 -10.59 -5.47
N LYS A 15 18.45 -11.51 -4.67
CA LYS A 15 17.93 -12.81 -5.13
C LYS A 15 16.43 -12.87 -4.88
N THR A 16 15.69 -13.41 -5.84
CA THR A 16 14.24 -13.64 -5.74
C THR A 16 13.88 -14.87 -4.89
N ILE A 17 14.86 -15.75 -4.61
CA ILE A 17 14.65 -16.97 -3.83
C ILE A 17 14.38 -16.64 -2.37
N GLY A 18 13.35 -17.26 -1.80
CA GLY A 18 13.05 -17.20 -0.36
C GLY A 18 12.48 -15.87 0.12
N GLN A 19 11.99 -15.04 -0.81
CA GLN A 19 11.28 -13.82 -0.48
C GLN A 19 9.81 -14.13 -0.16
N GLU A 20 9.23 -13.44 0.83
CA GLU A 20 7.84 -13.65 1.24
C GLU A 20 7.28 -12.49 2.07
N MET A 21 5.96 -12.31 2.02
CA MET A 21 5.25 -11.39 2.90
C MET A 21 5.08 -11.96 4.30
N LYS A 22 5.47 -11.16 5.29
CA LYS A 22 5.34 -11.46 6.73
C LYS A 22 4.29 -10.57 7.38
N TYR A 23 3.36 -11.22 8.07
CA TYR A 23 2.33 -10.59 8.87
C TYR A 23 2.56 -10.92 10.34
N GLY A 24 2.25 -9.97 11.24
CA GLY A 24 2.44 -10.19 12.66
C GLY A 24 2.19 -8.94 13.49
N GLN A 25 2.42 -9.07 14.80
CA GLN A 25 2.37 -7.92 15.68
C GLN A 25 3.45 -6.90 15.31
N ALA A 26 3.09 -5.62 15.34
CA ALA A 26 3.97 -4.51 15.01
C ALA A 26 5.32 -4.62 15.73
N GLY A 27 5.30 -4.78 17.06
CA GLY A 27 6.54 -4.87 17.85
C GLY A 27 7.47 -5.99 17.39
N ARG A 28 6.93 -7.16 17.04
CA ARG A 28 7.73 -8.28 16.55
C ARG A 28 8.35 -7.97 15.19
N LEU A 29 7.59 -7.48 14.24
CA LEU A 29 8.11 -7.17 12.90
C LEU A 29 9.17 -6.06 12.96
N ILE A 30 8.93 -5.02 13.77
CA ILE A 30 9.88 -3.94 14.01
C ILE A 30 11.19 -4.49 14.59
N THR A 31 11.14 -5.33 15.62
CA THR A 31 12.36 -5.92 16.19
C THR A 31 13.15 -6.74 15.16
N HIS A 32 12.49 -7.49 14.27
CA HIS A 32 13.19 -8.24 13.22
C HIS A 32 13.86 -7.29 12.21
N ALA A 33 13.18 -6.22 11.83
CA ALA A 33 13.74 -5.20 10.94
C ALA A 33 14.90 -4.44 11.61
N GLU A 34 14.82 -4.13 12.91
CA GLU A 34 15.93 -3.51 13.65
C GLU A 34 17.17 -4.42 13.72
N MET A 35 16.97 -5.74 13.92
CA MET A 35 18.07 -6.71 13.97
C MET A 35 18.67 -7.02 12.59
N ALA A 36 17.90 -6.87 11.52
CA ALA A 36 18.33 -7.18 10.16
C ALA A 36 17.67 -6.25 9.13
N PRO A 37 18.03 -4.95 9.12
CA PRO A 37 17.32 -3.92 8.33
C PRO A 37 17.42 -4.17 6.82
N ASP A 38 18.51 -4.78 6.36
CA ASP A 38 18.68 -5.12 4.94
C ASP A 38 17.79 -6.28 4.46
N LYS A 39 17.15 -7.02 5.38
CA LYS A 39 16.34 -8.21 5.07
C LYS A 39 14.84 -7.99 5.20
N TYR A 40 14.41 -6.86 5.76
CA TYR A 40 13.00 -6.60 6.02
C TYR A 40 12.66 -5.20 5.56
N VAL A 41 11.69 -5.10 4.65
CA VAL A 41 11.08 -3.81 4.30
C VAL A 41 9.72 -3.72 4.98
N LEU A 42 9.59 -2.82 5.95
CA LEU A 42 8.33 -2.59 6.67
C LEU A 42 7.39 -1.76 5.80
N MET A 43 6.10 -2.10 5.86
CA MET A 43 5.01 -1.37 5.24
C MET A 43 3.95 -1.10 6.29
N GLN A 44 3.61 0.18 6.45
CA GLN A 44 2.61 0.60 7.43
C GLN A 44 1.18 0.41 6.91
N SER A 45 0.26 0.00 7.78
CA SER A 45 -1.18 0.03 7.48
C SER A 45 -1.71 1.46 7.41
N THR A 46 -2.58 1.72 6.45
CA THR A 46 -3.38 2.96 6.37
C THR A 46 -4.49 3.02 7.44
N GLY A 47 -4.84 1.87 8.03
CA GLY A 47 -6.00 1.69 8.90
C GLY A 47 -7.34 1.60 8.17
N MET A 48 -7.34 1.74 6.84
CA MET A 48 -8.52 1.66 5.98
C MET A 48 -8.61 0.31 5.28
N LYS A 49 -9.81 -0.03 4.84
CA LYS A 49 -10.10 -1.26 4.12
C LYS A 49 -10.67 -0.95 2.74
N ASP A 50 -10.36 -1.81 1.80
CA ASP A 50 -10.90 -1.79 0.45
C ASP A 50 -12.35 -2.33 0.42
N LYS A 51 -12.98 -2.33 -0.76
CA LYS A 51 -14.36 -2.82 -0.94
C LYS A 51 -14.56 -4.31 -0.59
N ASN A 52 -13.48 -5.09 -0.56
CA ASN A 52 -13.47 -6.51 -0.22
C ASN A 52 -13.13 -6.76 1.26
N GLY A 53 -12.96 -5.70 2.05
CA GLY A 53 -12.61 -5.78 3.47
C GLY A 53 -11.13 -6.05 3.74
N VAL A 54 -10.28 -5.98 2.71
CA VAL A 54 -8.83 -6.14 2.79
C VAL A 54 -8.22 -4.84 3.31
N GLU A 55 -7.36 -4.92 4.31
CA GLU A 55 -6.67 -3.75 4.87
C GLU A 55 -5.62 -3.25 3.88
N ILE A 56 -5.58 -1.93 3.66
CA ILE A 56 -4.68 -1.27 2.70
C ILE A 56 -3.40 -0.86 3.43
N PHE A 57 -2.25 -1.19 2.86
CA PHE A 57 -0.92 -0.91 3.37
C PHE A 57 -0.10 -0.09 2.39
N GLU A 58 0.95 0.56 2.91
CA GLU A 58 2.03 1.09 2.09
C GLU A 58 2.58 0.02 1.12
N GLY A 59 2.86 0.45 -0.11
CA GLY A 59 3.30 -0.40 -1.21
C GLY A 59 2.21 -1.24 -1.86
N ASP A 60 0.95 -1.15 -1.43
CA ASP A 60 -0.16 -1.77 -2.17
C ASP A 60 -0.38 -1.10 -3.52
N ILE A 61 -0.74 -1.93 -4.50
CA ILE A 61 -1.24 -1.53 -5.80
C ILE A 61 -2.76 -1.62 -5.71
N VAL A 62 -3.42 -0.47 -5.91
CA VAL A 62 -4.86 -0.34 -5.72
C VAL A 62 -5.51 0.22 -6.97
N LEU A 63 -6.69 -0.31 -7.32
CA LEU A 63 -7.59 0.34 -8.25
C LEU A 63 -8.41 1.38 -7.47
N VAL A 64 -8.37 2.62 -7.93
CA VAL A 64 -9.14 3.73 -7.37
C VAL A 64 -10.22 4.12 -8.35
N SER A 65 -11.48 4.12 -7.89
CA SER A 65 -12.58 4.76 -8.62
C SER A 65 -13.24 5.82 -7.76
N VAL A 66 -13.40 7.01 -8.32
CA VAL A 66 -14.13 8.12 -7.71
C VAL A 66 -14.84 8.92 -8.79
N GLN A 67 -16.07 9.30 -8.51
CA GLN A 67 -16.84 10.19 -9.37
C GLN A 67 -17.56 11.22 -8.50
N ASN A 68 -16.92 12.36 -8.29
CA ASN A 68 -17.50 13.48 -7.55
C ASN A 68 -17.25 14.80 -8.30
N GLY A 69 -17.66 15.94 -7.73
CA GLY A 69 -17.52 17.24 -8.40
C GLY A 69 -16.07 17.71 -8.66
N PHE A 70 -15.07 17.00 -8.13
CA PHE A 70 -13.65 17.37 -8.14
C PHE A 70 -12.77 16.29 -8.79
N ASP A 71 -12.96 15.03 -8.41
CA ASP A 71 -12.16 13.88 -8.86
C ASP A 71 -12.98 12.93 -9.75
N TYR A 72 -12.34 12.46 -10.82
CA TYR A 72 -12.92 11.53 -11.79
C TYR A 72 -11.89 10.45 -12.15
N LEU A 73 -11.88 9.36 -11.38
CA LEU A 73 -11.07 8.18 -11.63
C LEU A 73 -11.98 6.98 -11.88
N ASP A 74 -11.64 6.17 -12.89
CA ASP A 74 -12.30 4.90 -13.17
C ASP A 74 -11.24 3.80 -13.18
N ASN A 75 -11.25 2.96 -12.14
CA ASN A 75 -10.30 1.86 -11.94
C ASN A 75 -8.85 2.26 -12.21
N LYS A 76 -8.45 3.45 -11.77
CA LYS A 76 -7.09 3.96 -11.96
C LYS A 76 -6.13 3.16 -11.11
N VAL A 77 -5.05 2.66 -11.71
CA VAL A 77 -3.99 1.96 -10.98
C VAL A 77 -3.15 2.98 -10.22
N CYS A 78 -3.07 2.81 -8.90
CA CYS A 78 -2.31 3.65 -8.01
C CYS A 78 -1.42 2.83 -7.09
N ILE A 79 -0.31 3.41 -6.63
CA ILE A 79 0.53 2.85 -5.57
C ILE A 79 0.28 3.64 -4.27
N VAL A 80 0.08 2.92 -3.17
CA VAL A 80 0.00 3.52 -1.85
C VAL A 80 1.39 3.87 -1.35
N LYS A 81 1.71 5.15 -1.19
CA LYS A 81 3.03 5.63 -0.76
C LYS A 81 2.93 6.85 0.15
N ASN A 82 4.02 7.17 0.82
CA ASN A 82 4.13 8.44 1.55
C ASN A 82 4.01 9.61 0.57
N SER A 83 3.16 10.56 0.92
CA SER A 83 2.93 11.76 0.13
C SER A 83 4.11 12.71 0.19
N ILE A 84 4.35 13.42 -0.91
CA ILE A 84 5.33 14.51 -0.98
C ILE A 84 4.70 15.83 -0.52
N ASP A 85 3.41 16.05 -0.80
CA ASP A 85 2.70 17.32 -0.57
C ASP A 85 1.78 17.32 0.66
N TYR A 86 1.45 16.14 1.18
CA TYR A 86 0.55 15.93 2.30
C TYR A 86 1.21 15.13 3.42
N SER A 87 0.61 15.19 4.61
CA SER A 87 1.01 14.32 5.71
C SER A 87 0.30 12.97 5.58
N GLY A 88 1.07 11.89 5.49
CA GLY A 88 0.58 10.52 5.52
C GLY A 88 0.66 9.78 4.18
N LEU A 89 -0.08 8.68 4.09
CA LEU A 89 -0.14 7.82 2.90
C LEU A 89 -1.21 8.31 1.92
N VAL A 90 -0.88 8.24 0.63
CA VAL A 90 -1.75 8.60 -0.51
C VAL A 90 -1.74 7.49 -1.54
N CYS A 91 -2.76 7.47 -2.39
CA CYS A 91 -2.75 6.72 -3.64
C CYS A 91 -2.16 7.61 -4.73
N ALA A 92 -0.98 7.27 -5.23
CA ALA A 92 -0.36 7.98 -6.34
C ALA A 92 -0.57 7.22 -7.65
N THR A 93 -1.06 7.89 -8.70
CA THR A 93 -1.25 7.25 -10.01
C THR A 93 0.09 6.81 -10.58
N VAL A 94 0.13 5.65 -11.23
CA VAL A 94 1.39 5.08 -11.76
C VAL A 94 1.94 5.89 -12.95
N ASP A 95 1.07 6.49 -13.74
CA ASP A 95 1.42 7.16 -15.00
C ASP A 95 1.78 8.65 -14.85
N GLU A 96 1.13 9.34 -13.92
CA GLU A 96 1.27 10.79 -13.76
C GLU A 96 1.77 11.21 -12.36
N ASP A 97 1.98 10.24 -11.46
CA ASP A 97 2.35 10.48 -10.05
C ASP A 97 1.38 11.42 -9.30
N LEU A 98 0.12 11.51 -9.76
CA LEU A 98 -0.90 12.35 -9.13
C LEU A 98 -1.33 11.73 -7.81
N GLU A 99 -1.21 12.50 -6.72
CA GLU A 99 -1.52 12.05 -5.37
C GLU A 99 -2.98 12.29 -4.99
N TYR A 100 -3.68 11.21 -4.63
CA TYR A 100 -5.03 11.22 -4.10
C TYR A 100 -5.03 10.77 -2.65
N ARG A 101 -5.67 11.55 -1.78
CA ARG A 101 -5.83 11.16 -0.37
C ARG A 101 -6.68 9.91 -0.26
N ILE A 102 -6.34 9.08 0.73
CA ILE A 102 -7.11 7.88 1.04
C ILE A 102 -8.18 8.28 2.06
N PHE A 103 -9.44 8.07 1.70
CA PHE A 103 -10.60 8.44 2.50
C PHE A 103 -11.26 7.21 3.11
N ASN A 104 -11.91 7.41 4.26
CA ASN A 104 -12.78 6.39 4.82
C ASN A 104 -14.04 6.28 3.96
N THR A 105 -14.22 5.15 3.30
CA THR A 105 -15.34 4.88 2.39
C THR A 105 -16.70 4.81 3.09
N GLU A 106 -16.74 4.61 4.42
CA GLU A 106 -17.97 4.72 5.21
C GLU A 106 -18.47 6.17 5.35
N LEU A 107 -17.58 7.14 5.17
CA LEU A 107 -17.89 8.59 5.24
C LEU A 107 -17.92 9.24 3.85
N PHE A 108 -17.20 8.66 2.89
CA PHE A 108 -17.04 9.15 1.53
C PHE A 108 -17.30 8.01 0.55
N GLU A 109 -18.58 7.68 0.36
CA GLU A 109 -19.04 6.55 -0.45
C GLU A 109 -18.69 6.68 -1.94
N GLU A 110 -18.33 7.89 -2.40
CA GLU A 110 -17.90 8.11 -3.78
C GLU A 110 -16.52 7.54 -4.08
N TYR A 111 -15.69 7.28 -3.06
CA TYR A 111 -14.38 6.65 -3.22
C TYR A 111 -14.50 5.14 -3.05
N THR A 112 -13.95 4.40 -4.01
CA THR A 112 -13.82 2.95 -3.92
C THR A 112 -12.38 2.54 -4.19
N TYR A 113 -11.92 1.59 -3.38
CA TYR A 113 -10.58 1.02 -3.46
C TYR A 113 -10.69 -0.49 -3.64
N GLU A 114 -9.79 -1.06 -4.42
CA GLU A 114 -9.58 -2.51 -4.52
C GLU A 114 -8.09 -2.80 -4.54
N VAL A 115 -7.60 -3.56 -3.56
CA VAL A 115 -6.21 -4.02 -3.55
C VAL A 115 -6.07 -5.15 -4.58
N ILE A 116 -5.21 -4.94 -5.58
CA ILE A 116 -4.96 -5.91 -6.66
C ILE A 116 -3.57 -6.55 -6.57
N GLY A 117 -2.70 -6.06 -5.69
CA GLY A 117 -1.37 -6.59 -5.47
C GLY A 117 -0.52 -5.64 -4.63
N ASN A 118 0.79 -5.89 -4.60
CA ASN A 118 1.75 -4.95 -4.02
C ASN A 118 3.03 -4.90 -4.86
N ILE A 119 3.82 -3.85 -4.69
CA ILE A 119 5.03 -3.59 -5.50
C ILE A 119 6.13 -4.67 -5.37
N TYR A 120 6.04 -5.56 -4.37
CA TYR A 120 7.03 -6.61 -4.15
C TYR A 120 6.63 -7.94 -4.79
N GLU A 121 5.36 -8.34 -4.64
CA GLU A 121 4.85 -9.61 -5.16
C GLU A 121 4.27 -9.48 -6.58
N ASN A 122 3.89 -8.27 -7.00
CA ASN A 122 3.14 -8.02 -8.23
C ASN A 122 3.70 -6.84 -9.05
N SER A 123 5.03 -6.78 -9.20
CA SER A 123 5.67 -5.70 -9.96
C SER A 123 5.22 -5.63 -11.42
N GLU A 124 4.77 -6.74 -11.99
CA GLU A 124 4.22 -6.84 -13.34
C GLU A 124 2.96 -5.97 -13.55
N LEU A 125 2.24 -5.61 -12.47
CA LEU A 125 1.07 -4.74 -12.55
C LEU A 125 1.43 -3.27 -12.82
N LEU A 126 2.72 -2.92 -12.79
CA LEU A 126 3.21 -1.57 -13.02
C LEU A 126 3.80 -1.36 -14.43
N GLU A 127 3.92 -2.41 -15.23
CA GLU A 127 4.60 -2.39 -16.55
C GLU A 127 3.66 -2.03 -17.73
N GLY A 128 2.66 -1.17 -17.49
CA GLY A 128 1.61 -0.79 -18.44
C GLY A 128 1.86 0.49 -19.22
#